data_AF-A0A6G3TWU7-F1
#
_entry.id   AF-A0A6G3TWU7-F1
#
_cell.length_a   1.000
_cell.length_b   1.000
_cell.length_c   1.000
_cell.angle_alpha   90.00
_cell.angle_beta   90.00
_cell.angle_gamma   90.00
#
_symmetry.space_group_name_H-M   'P 1'
#
loop_
_entity.id
_entity.type
_entity.pdbx_description
1 polymer ?
#
loop_
_entity_poly.entity_id
_entity_poly.type
_entity_poly.pdbx_seq_one_letter_code
_entity_poly.pdbx_strand_id
1 'polypeptide(L)'
;MTQAPTPTADTVRRLIRTLLKDDGGGAGHAPGPDVRPVADGAGTGTWWVGDRHVLRLAPDREASLRQRRELRVRDLVRPHVPVSVPVSVARGEWAPGLSCTLDTRMPGGSAEDHRVSAVGETDLAGLLTGLRAVPA
;
A
#
# COMPACT_ATOMS: atom_id res chain seq x y z
N MET A 1 -19.67 15.48 9.21
CA MET A 1 -18.54 14.86 8.48
C MET A 1 -17.26 15.44 9.04
N THR A 2 -16.44 14.65 9.73
CA THR A 2 -15.12 15.14 10.18
C THR A 2 -14.14 14.89 9.06
N GLN A 3 -13.66 15.96 8.44
CA GLN A 3 -12.63 15.89 7.41
C GLN A 3 -11.36 15.30 8.04
N ALA A 4 -10.78 14.30 7.38
CA ALA A 4 -9.52 13.73 7.83
C ALA A 4 -8.41 14.79 7.79
N PRO A 5 -7.46 14.78 8.72
CA PRO A 5 -6.35 15.72 8.68
C PRO A 5 -5.52 15.52 7.41
N THR A 6 -5.01 16.59 6.82
CA THR A 6 -4.12 16.46 5.66
C THR A 6 -2.81 15.82 6.10
N PRO A 7 -2.39 14.68 5.52
CA PRO A 7 -1.15 14.04 5.89
C PRO A 7 0.05 14.90 5.47
N THR A 8 0.99 15.09 6.39
CA THR A 8 2.28 15.74 6.14
C THR A 8 3.42 14.74 6.20
N ALA A 9 4.56 15.05 5.59
CA ALA A 9 5.75 14.19 5.64
C ALA A 9 6.15 13.85 7.09
N ASP A 10 6.07 14.80 8.02
CA ASP A 10 6.42 14.57 9.43
C ASP A 10 5.42 13.67 10.16
N THR A 11 4.13 13.80 9.85
CA THR A 11 3.10 12.90 10.37
C THR A 11 3.33 11.48 9.87
N VAL A 12 3.66 11.34 8.59
CA VAL A 12 3.98 10.06 7.95
C VAL A 12 5.24 9.42 8.56
N ARG A 13 6.33 10.17 8.72
CA ARG A 13 7.57 9.67 9.39
C ARG A 13 7.29 9.16 10.80
N ARG A 14 6.47 9.89 11.57
CA ARG A 14 6.08 9.48 12.92
C ARG A 14 5.28 8.18 12.90
N LEU A 15 4.29 8.09 12.02
CA LEU A 15 3.45 6.91 11.86
C LEU A 15 4.27 5.67 11.46
N ILE A 16 5.18 5.80 10.50
CA ILE A 16 6.05 4.69 10.06
C ILE A 16 6.91 4.18 11.22
N ARG A 17 7.46 5.08 12.04
CA ARG A 17 8.21 4.68 13.23
C ARG A 17 7.36 3.92 14.23
N THR A 18 6.09 4.29 14.41
CA THR A 18 5.17 3.55 15.28
C THR A 18 4.89 2.17 14.71
N LEU A 19 4.47 2.09 13.45
CA LEU A 19 4.15 0.84 12.75
C LEU A 19 5.32 -0.17 12.82
N LEU A 20 6.54 0.27 12.51
CA LEU A 20 7.72 -0.61 12.49
C LEU A 20 8.24 -0.99 13.88
N LYS A 21 7.96 -0.18 14.91
CA LYS A 21 8.31 -0.52 16.30
C LYS A 21 7.37 -1.59 16.86
N ASP A 22 6.09 -1.51 16.52
CA ASP A 22 5.08 -2.48 16.96
C ASP A 22 5.33 -3.87 16.32
N ASP A 23 5.97 -3.93 15.14
CA ASP A 23 6.35 -5.17 14.45
C ASP A 23 7.71 -5.77 14.89
N GLY A 24 8.30 -5.29 15.99
CA GLY A 24 9.52 -5.86 16.59
C GLY A 24 10.85 -5.38 15.99
N GLY A 25 10.81 -4.40 15.07
CA GLY A 25 11.99 -3.77 14.49
C GLY A 25 12.58 -2.71 15.43
N GLY A 26 13.48 -3.12 16.32
CA GLY A 26 14.27 -2.19 17.12
C GLY A 26 15.17 -1.32 16.22
N ALA A 27 14.97 0.00 16.24
CA ALA A 27 15.92 0.94 15.68
C ALA A 27 16.02 2.20 16.56
N GLY A 28 17.14 2.31 17.27
CA GLY A 28 17.62 3.55 17.86
C GLY A 28 18.04 4.57 16.81
N HIS A 29 18.18 5.83 17.26
CA HIS A 29 18.77 7.08 16.72
C HIS A 29 19.19 7.29 15.24
N ALA A 30 18.97 6.37 14.30
CA ALA A 30 19.20 6.60 12.88
C ALA A 30 18.13 7.55 12.30
N PRO A 31 18.48 8.40 11.32
CA PRO A 31 17.49 9.16 10.58
C PRO A 31 16.46 8.19 9.96
N GLY A 32 15.17 8.48 10.17
CA GLY A 32 14.09 7.64 9.66
C GLY A 32 14.09 7.56 8.12
N PRO A 33 13.34 6.61 7.54
CA PRO A 33 13.30 6.42 6.09
C PRO A 33 12.87 7.71 5.38
N ASP A 34 13.38 7.92 4.17
CA ASP A 34 12.92 9.01 3.31
C ASP A 34 11.43 8.80 2.97
N VAL A 35 10.65 9.89 2.96
CA VAL A 35 9.22 9.83 2.66
C VAL A 35 8.83 10.94 1.71
N ARG A 36 8.11 10.56 0.67
CA ARG A 36 7.63 11.49 -0.36
C ARG A 36 6.26 11.05 -0.89
N PRO A 37 5.36 11.98 -1.23
CA PRO A 37 4.07 11.63 -1.80
C PRO A 37 4.26 10.90 -3.14
N VAL A 38 3.35 9.98 -3.49
CA VAL A 38 3.43 9.22 -4.75
C VAL A 38 3.03 10.05 -5.97
N ALA A 39 2.04 10.92 -5.80
CA ALA A 39 1.58 11.85 -6.82
C ALA A 39 1.62 13.29 -6.29
N ASP A 40 1.82 14.24 -7.18
CA ASP A 40 1.76 15.66 -6.87
C ASP A 40 0.29 16.07 -6.72
N GLY A 41 -0.08 16.53 -5.52
CA GLY A 41 -1.44 16.96 -5.21
C GLY A 41 -1.74 16.93 -3.71
N ALA A 42 -2.49 17.92 -3.23
CA ALA A 42 -2.96 17.94 -1.84
C ALA A 42 -3.90 16.75 -1.59
N GLY A 43 -3.63 15.97 -0.54
CA GLY A 43 -4.48 14.85 -0.13
C GLY A 43 -4.10 13.48 -0.69
N THR A 44 -2.89 13.31 -1.25
CA THR A 44 -2.41 11.97 -1.61
C THR A 44 -2.27 11.10 -0.36
N GLY A 45 -3.20 10.16 -0.22
CA GLY A 45 -3.15 9.13 0.82
C GLY A 45 -1.99 8.15 0.62
N THR A 46 -1.23 8.24 -0.47
CA THR A 46 -0.20 7.27 -0.82
C THR A 46 1.19 7.90 -0.81
N TRP A 47 2.11 7.28 -0.08
CA TRP A 47 3.46 7.79 0.16
C TRP A 47 4.51 6.71 -0.14
N TRP A 48 5.57 7.09 -0.85
CA TRP A 48 6.80 6.29 -0.94
C TRP A 48 7.52 6.34 0.41
N VAL A 49 8.00 5.19 0.89
CA VAL A 49 8.76 5.04 2.13
C VAL A 49 10.07 4.31 1.82
N GLY A 50 11.15 5.08 1.75
CA GLY A 50 12.44 4.63 1.23
C GLY A 50 12.31 4.05 -0.18
N ASP A 51 13.08 2.99 -0.43
CA ASP A 51 13.12 2.24 -1.68
C ASP A 51 12.15 1.04 -1.70
N ARG A 52 11.74 0.54 -0.53
CA ARG A 52 11.08 -0.76 -0.37
C ARG A 52 9.60 -0.74 -0.06
N HIS A 53 9.04 0.39 0.36
CA HIS A 53 7.68 0.39 0.90
C HIS A 53 6.80 1.51 0.34
N VAL A 54 5.49 1.28 0.42
CA VAL A 54 4.43 2.23 0.10
C VAL A 54 3.46 2.30 1.27
N LEU A 55 3.26 3.48 1.84
CA LEU A 55 2.25 3.73 2.85
C LEU A 55 0.95 4.18 2.18
N ARG A 56 -0.18 3.56 2.53
CA ARG A 56 -1.53 3.93 2.09
C ARG A 56 -2.39 4.35 3.28
N LEU A 57 -2.86 5.58 3.27
CA LEU A 57 -3.73 6.22 4.26
C LEU A 57 -5.15 6.27 3.68
N ALA A 58 -6.11 5.67 4.38
CA ALA A 58 -7.52 5.77 3.99
C ALA A 58 -8.06 7.19 4.29
N PRO A 59 -8.57 7.95 3.30
CA PRO A 59 -9.04 9.32 3.52
C PRO A 59 -10.33 9.41 4.35
N ASP A 60 -11.08 8.31 4.46
CA ASP A 60 -12.35 8.25 5.16
C ASP A 60 -12.65 6.82 5.67
N ARG A 61 -13.78 6.68 6.38
CA ARG A 61 -14.20 5.41 6.99
C ARG A 61 -14.54 4.34 5.95
N GLU A 62 -15.09 4.73 4.80
CA GLU A 62 -15.45 3.79 3.74
C GLU A 62 -14.19 3.22 3.08
N ALA A 63 -13.24 4.09 2.74
CA ALA A 63 -11.92 3.70 2.28
C ALA A 63 -11.20 2.82 3.31
N SER A 64 -11.40 3.06 4.60
CA SER A 64 -10.84 2.20 5.65
C SER A 64 -11.45 0.81 5.68
N LEU A 65 -12.77 0.70 5.50
CA LEU A 65 -13.45 -0.59 5.38
C LEU A 65 -13.01 -1.35 4.12
N ARG A 66 -12.90 -0.65 3.00
CA ARG A 66 -12.40 -1.20 1.73
C ARG A 66 -10.96 -1.68 1.87
N GLN A 67 -10.07 -0.89 2.46
CA GLN A 67 -8.67 -1.26 2.68
C GLN A 67 -8.55 -2.52 3.57
N ARG A 68 -9.34 -2.63 4.64
CA ARG A 68 -9.37 -3.83 5.49
C ARG A 68 -9.84 -5.09 4.74
N ARG A 69 -10.85 -4.95 3.86
CA ARG A 69 -11.32 -6.06 3.00
C ARG A 69 -10.28 -6.43 1.95
N GLU A 70 -9.63 -5.43 1.34
CA GLU A 70 -8.60 -5.60 0.32
C GLU A 70 -7.47 -6.51 0.81
N LEU A 71 -7.05 -6.39 2.08
CA LEU A 71 -6.03 -7.27 2.66
C LEU A 71 -6.42 -8.76 2.59
N ARG A 72 -7.66 -9.09 2.94
CA ARG A 72 -8.16 -10.47 2.87
C ARG A 72 -8.27 -10.96 1.44
N VAL A 73 -8.70 -10.09 0.53
CA VAL A 73 -8.77 -10.39 -0.90
C VAL A 73 -7.37 -10.66 -1.46
N ARG A 74 -6.38 -9.82 -1.14
CA ARG A 74 -4.98 -9.99 -1.58
C ARG A 74 -4.43 -11.35 -1.14
N ASP A 75 -4.64 -11.73 0.12
CA ASP A 75 -4.17 -13.03 0.62
C ASP A 75 -4.88 -14.21 -0.04
N LEU A 76 -6.19 -14.07 -0.30
CA LEU A 76 -6.98 -15.09 -1.00
C LEU A 76 -6.54 -15.29 -2.45
N VAL A 77 -6.28 -14.21 -3.21
CA VAL A 77 -5.95 -14.32 -4.64
C VAL A 77 -4.48 -14.65 -4.91
N ARG A 78 -3.57 -14.31 -4.00
CA ARG A 78 -2.12 -14.47 -4.19
C ARG A 78 -1.69 -15.87 -4.64
N PRO A 79 -2.19 -16.99 -4.08
CA PRO A 79 -1.78 -18.32 -4.55
C PRO A 79 -2.33 -18.70 -5.95
N HIS A 80 -3.28 -17.93 -6.49
CA HIS A 80 -3.97 -18.26 -7.74
C HIS A 80 -3.49 -17.46 -8.95
N VAL A 81 -2.73 -16.38 -8.76
CA VAL A 81 -2.31 -15.49 -9.84
C VAL A 81 -0.80 -15.56 -10.07
N PRO A 82 -0.31 -15.55 -11.31
CA PRO A 82 1.13 -15.67 -11.61
C PRO A 82 1.89 -14.35 -11.43
N VAL A 83 1.17 -13.25 -11.16
CA VAL A 83 1.73 -11.92 -10.94
C VAL A 83 1.87 -11.62 -9.45
N SER A 84 2.83 -10.78 -9.10
CA SER A 84 3.04 -10.40 -7.70
C SER A 84 1.89 -9.51 -7.19
N VAL A 85 1.38 -9.86 -6.01
CA VAL A 85 0.33 -9.09 -5.30
C VAL A 85 0.98 -8.39 -4.10
N PRO A 86 0.71 -7.08 -3.87
CA PRO A 86 1.28 -6.36 -2.74
C PRO A 86 1.05 -7.07 -1.40
N VAL A 87 2.10 -7.12 -0.58
CA VAL A 87 2.08 -7.68 0.78
C VAL A 87 2.12 -6.52 1.77
N SER A 88 1.21 -6.50 2.74
CA SER A 88 1.25 -5.52 3.83
C SER A 88 2.15 -6.03 4.95
N VAL A 89 3.23 -5.30 5.22
CA VAL A 89 4.19 -5.63 6.27
C VAL A 89 3.79 -5.02 7.62
N ALA A 90 3.02 -3.94 7.61
CA ALA A 90 2.46 -3.31 8.81
C ALA A 90 1.08 -2.71 8.52
N ARG A 91 0.26 -2.53 9.57
CA ARG A 91 -1.07 -1.89 9.49
C ARG A 91 -1.39 -1.18 10.79
N GLY A 92 -2.24 -0.15 10.72
CA GLY A 92 -2.68 0.57 11.91
C GLY A 92 -3.74 1.61 11.61
N GLU A 93 -3.84 2.60 12.48
CA GLU A 93 -4.65 3.80 12.27
C GLU A 93 -3.74 5.02 12.14
N TRP A 94 -4.06 5.90 11.20
CA TRP A 94 -3.32 7.16 11.01
C TRP A 94 -4.07 8.37 11.55
N ALA A 95 -5.38 8.22 11.74
CA ALA A 95 -6.27 9.13 12.45
C ALA A 95 -7.43 8.31 13.06
N PRO A 96 -8.19 8.82 14.04
CA PRO A 96 -9.20 8.03 14.74
C PRO A 96 -10.20 7.34 13.80
N GLY A 97 -10.14 6.01 13.74
CA GLY A 97 -11.00 5.17 12.90
C GLY A 97 -10.65 5.16 11.41
N LEU A 98 -9.51 5.77 11.01
CA LEU A 98 -9.00 5.77 9.64
C LEU A 98 -7.76 4.87 9.53
N SER A 99 -7.86 3.82 8.71
CA SER A 99 -6.81 2.81 8.61
C SER A 99 -5.65 3.23 7.73
N CYS A 100 -4.48 2.65 7.99
CA CYS A 100 -3.32 2.71 7.14
C CYS A 100 -2.68 1.34 6.94
N THR A 101 -1.98 1.15 5.82
CA THR A 101 -1.17 -0.04 5.53
C THR A 101 0.19 0.38 5.01
N LEU A 102 1.24 -0.32 5.45
CA LEU A 102 2.58 -0.24 4.87
C LEU A 102 2.78 -1.49 4.02
N ASP A 103 2.84 -1.30 2.71
CA ASP A 103 2.92 -2.38 1.72
C ASP A 103 4.34 -2.47 1.15
N THR A 104 4.79 -3.67 0.80
CA THR A 104 6.00 -3.85 0.00
C THR A 104 5.80 -3.17 -1.36
N ARG A 105 6.78 -2.37 -1.75
CA ARG A 105 6.78 -1.68 -3.04
C ARG A 105 6.92 -2.69 -4.17
N MET A 106 6.02 -2.57 -5.13
CA MET A 106 6.09 -3.29 -6.38
C MET A 106 7.03 -2.59 -7.35
N PRO A 107 7.92 -3.31 -8.06
CA PRO A 107 8.66 -2.74 -9.18
C PRO A 107 7.72 -2.48 -10.36
N GLY A 108 8.13 -1.58 -11.26
CA GLY A 108 7.38 -1.25 -12.48
C GLY A 108 6.65 0.10 -12.42
N GLY A 109 5.85 0.35 -13.46
CA GLY A 109 5.07 1.58 -13.66
C GLY A 109 3.67 1.27 -14.23
N SER A 110 2.83 2.30 -14.34
CA SER A 110 1.47 2.16 -14.88
C SER A 110 1.50 1.92 -16.40
N ALA A 111 0.52 1.15 -16.91
CA ALA A 111 0.30 1.02 -18.35
C ALA A 111 -0.19 2.31 -19.02
N GLU A 112 -0.62 3.31 -18.22
CA GLU A 112 -0.94 4.66 -18.70
C GLU A 112 0.31 5.40 -19.18
N ASP A 113 1.44 5.17 -18.49
CA ASP A 113 2.71 5.84 -18.78
C ASP A 113 3.65 5.01 -19.66
N HIS A 114 3.43 3.69 -19.71
CA HIS A 114 4.30 2.74 -20.39
C HIS A 114 3.52 1.80 -21.30
N ARG A 115 4.03 1.59 -22.52
CA ARG A 115 3.47 0.55 -23.41
C ARG A 115 3.60 -0.83 -22.77
N VAL A 116 2.55 -1.61 -22.86
CA VAL A 116 2.52 -3.00 -22.39
C VAL A 116 3.39 -3.86 -23.31
N SER A 117 4.28 -4.65 -22.72
CA SER A 117 5.12 -5.60 -23.45
C SER A 117 4.39 -6.92 -23.66
N ALA A 118 4.91 -7.79 -24.54
CA ALA A 118 4.38 -9.16 -24.70
C ALA A 118 4.40 -9.97 -23.39
N VAL A 119 5.37 -9.72 -22.51
CA VAL A 119 5.40 -10.31 -21.16
C VAL A 119 4.25 -9.76 -20.31
N GLY A 120 4.02 -8.45 -20.34
CA GLY A 120 2.90 -7.82 -19.64
C GLY A 120 1.52 -8.30 -20.13
N GLU A 121 1.36 -8.57 -21.42
CA GLU A 121 0.15 -9.18 -21.97
C GLU A 121 -0.05 -10.62 -21.46
N THR A 122 1.02 -11.39 -21.40
CA THR A 122 1.01 -12.76 -20.85
C THR A 122 0.64 -12.75 -19.37
N ASP A 123 1.23 -11.83 -18.60
CA ASP A 123 0.95 -11.63 -17.18
C ASP A 123 -0.51 -11.23 -16.94
N LEU A 124 -1.08 -10.35 -17.77
CA LEU A 124 -2.49 -9.96 -17.70
C LEU A 124 -3.41 -11.14 -18.00
N ALA A 125 -3.13 -11.92 -19.05
CA ALA A 125 -3.91 -13.12 -19.36
C ALA A 125 -3.85 -14.14 -18.21
N GLY A 126 -2.66 -14.32 -17.61
CA GLY A 126 -2.44 -15.16 -16.44
C GLY A 126 -3.21 -14.67 -15.21
N LEU A 127 -3.20 -13.36 -14.94
CA LEU A 127 -3.97 -12.73 -13.85
C LEU A 127 -5.47 -13.02 -14.01
N LEU A 128 -6.05 -12.74 -15.17
CA LEU A 128 -7.49 -12.92 -15.41
C LEU A 128 -7.89 -14.41 -15.31
N THR A 129 -7.04 -15.31 -15.81
CA THR A 129 -7.26 -16.75 -15.70
C THR A 129 -7.17 -17.22 -14.26
N GLY A 130 -6.18 -16.74 -13.51
CA GLY A 130 -5.99 -17.05 -12.09
C GLY A 130 -7.14 -16.57 -11.20
N LEU A 131 -7.63 -15.35 -11.43
CA LEU A 131 -8.77 -14.79 -10.69
C LEU A 131 -10.04 -15.62 -10.85
N ARG A 132 -10.27 -16.22 -12.02
CA ARG A 132 -11.40 -17.14 -12.25
C ARG A 132 -11.30 -18.43 -11.41
N ALA A 133 -10.10 -18.84 -11.03
CA ALA A 133 -9.86 -20.06 -10.25
C ALA A 133 -9.96 -19.85 -8.73
N VAL A 134 -10.19 -18.62 -8.27
CA VAL A 134 -10.32 -18.29 -6.84
C VAL A 134 -11.64 -18.87 -6.30
N PRO A 135 -11.61 -19.59 -5.16
CA PRO A 135 -12.83 -20.12 -4.54
C PRO A 135 -13.83 -19.02 -4.16
N ALA A 136 -15.13 -19.32 -4.32
CA ALA A 136 -16.25 -18.46 -3.94
C ALA A 136 -16.56 -18.55 -2.44
#